data_AF-A0A922M9X9-F1
#
_entry.id   AF-A0A922M9X9-F1
#
_cell.length_a   1.000
_cell.length_b   1.000
_cell.length_c   1.000
_cell.angle_alpha   90.00
_cell.angle_beta   90.00
_cell.angle_gamma   90.00
#
_symmetry.space_group_name_H-M   'P 1'
#
loop_
_entity.id
_entity.type
_entity.pdbx_description
1 polymer ?
#
loop_
_entity_poly.entity_id
_entity_poly.type
_entity_poly.pdbx_seq_one_letter_code
_entity_poly.pdbx_strand_id
1 'polypeptide(L)'
;MANLFLRRALSYNQFRTLHKTAIKYNAPVPITFNMYKNQQKFREVQAEVLNTLMSSPRFEHQLIDVEHWMTKIQAYLLTVDDIVDASQTRRGKECWYLHSDVGLGAVNDCGLLLTCAVEVMDLYFGKEPIFSDLIKTTNRMLLQTSIGQYLDCSSGYSKEKNNLDKFTMELFNSIAYQKTGIYSFKFPMLLALTLVKDGKNKYSEEAQKIAWDLGRLLQFQNDYKDVFVDDMNTGKVGTDIQEGKLTWFAVTALQRCTEEQRSIFKENYGSDNPEQVKRIKQLFDELEMEKVYKESESELYDDLVRRIKALPTKGETQFYLEILEACCKHLY
;
A
#
# COMPACT_ATOMS: atom_id res chain seq x y z
N MET A 1 -22.90 -5.26 -12.49
CA MET A 1 -23.75 -4.09 -12.12
C MET A 1 -24.33 -3.48 -13.40
N ALA A 2 -25.21 -4.23 -14.08
CA ALA A 2 -25.55 -4.03 -15.50
C ALA A 2 -26.96 -3.48 -15.75
N ASN A 3 -27.53 -2.67 -14.86
CA ASN A 3 -28.89 -2.13 -15.05
C ASN A 3 -29.09 -0.66 -14.64
N LEU A 4 -28.04 0.16 -14.59
CA LEU A 4 -28.15 1.60 -14.28
C LEU A 4 -27.71 2.55 -15.42
N PHE A 5 -27.35 2.03 -16.60
CA PHE A 5 -26.86 2.83 -17.73
C PHE A 5 -27.75 2.81 -18.99
N LEU A 6 -29.05 2.53 -18.87
CA LEU A 6 -29.97 2.53 -20.00
C LEU A 6 -30.98 3.69 -19.98
N ARG A 7 -30.81 4.60 -20.96
CA ARG A 7 -31.68 5.68 -21.52
C ARG A 7 -31.30 7.11 -21.05
N ARG A 8 -31.04 8.09 -21.91
CA ARG A 8 -31.02 8.23 -23.39
C ARG A 8 -30.18 9.48 -23.74
N ALA A 9 -29.45 9.40 -24.86
CA ALA A 9 -28.73 10.48 -25.57
C ALA A 9 -27.27 10.80 -25.20
N LEU A 10 -26.38 9.81 -25.36
CA LEU A 10 -25.08 10.03 -26.01
C LEU A 10 -24.94 8.96 -27.10
N SER A 11 -25.11 9.37 -28.35
CA SER A 11 -25.09 8.49 -29.51
C SER A 11 -23.68 7.95 -29.77
N TYR A 12 -23.51 6.69 -29.43
CA TYR A 12 -22.60 5.72 -30.02
C TYR A 12 -22.91 5.62 -31.53
N ASN A 13 -22.07 6.12 -32.42
CA ASN A 13 -22.12 5.69 -33.83
C ASN A 13 -20.85 5.96 -34.66
N GLN A 14 -19.65 6.00 -34.06
CA GLN A 14 -18.39 5.93 -34.83
C GLN A 14 -17.27 5.11 -34.15
N PHE A 15 -17.60 4.21 -33.22
CA PHE A 15 -16.68 3.13 -32.83
C PHE A 15 -17.00 1.87 -33.65
N ARG A 16 -16.05 1.48 -34.52
CA ARG A 16 -16.01 0.33 -35.45
C ARG A 16 -16.46 0.57 -36.90
N THR A 17 -15.62 1.23 -37.69
CA THR A 17 -15.27 0.75 -39.05
C THR A 17 -13.88 1.24 -39.51
N LEU A 18 -12.82 1.08 -38.71
CA LEU A 18 -11.45 1.38 -39.17
C LEU A 18 -10.43 0.37 -38.61
N HIS A 19 -10.46 -0.85 -39.17
CA HIS A 19 -9.33 -1.78 -39.08
C HIS A 19 -9.00 -2.45 -40.42
N LYS A 20 -9.31 -1.81 -41.57
CA LYS A 20 -8.86 -2.28 -42.89
C LYS A 20 -8.57 -1.17 -43.90
N THR A 21 -7.78 -0.15 -43.54
CA THR A 21 -7.00 0.60 -44.52
C THR A 21 -5.88 1.36 -43.81
N ALA A 22 -4.65 1.24 -44.30
CA ALA A 22 -3.53 2.04 -43.83
C ALA A 22 -3.82 3.53 -44.08
N ILE A 23 -3.84 4.35 -43.03
CA ILE A 23 -3.99 5.80 -43.16
C ILE A 23 -2.66 6.46 -42.79
N LYS A 24 -2.06 7.12 -43.78
CA LYS A 24 -0.88 7.98 -43.63
C LYS A 24 -1.25 9.20 -42.77
N TYR A 25 -0.42 9.48 -41.77
CA TYR A 25 -0.50 10.69 -40.95
C TYR A 25 -0.10 11.94 -41.74
N ASN A 26 -0.91 12.99 -41.66
CA ASN A 26 -0.51 14.38 -41.81
C ASN A 26 -1.22 15.21 -40.71
N ALA A 27 -0.43 15.89 -39.88
CA ALA A 27 -0.82 16.68 -38.70
C ALA A 27 -1.62 17.98 -39.03
N PRO A 28 -1.94 18.87 -38.06
CA PRO A 28 -2.59 18.70 -36.75
C PRO A 28 -3.87 19.58 -36.65
N VAL A 29 -4.88 19.15 -35.88
CA VAL A 29 -5.91 20.08 -35.36
C VAL A 29 -5.67 20.23 -33.86
N PRO A 30 -5.46 21.45 -33.32
CA PRO A 30 -5.33 21.63 -31.89
C PRO A 30 -6.67 21.25 -31.23
N ILE A 31 -6.65 20.23 -30.38
CA ILE A 31 -7.73 20.02 -29.41
C ILE A 31 -7.67 21.23 -28.49
N THR A 32 -8.56 22.21 -28.69
CA THR A 32 -8.75 23.30 -27.74
C THR A 32 -9.44 22.74 -26.50
N PHE A 33 -8.63 22.31 -25.54
CA PHE A 33 -9.09 21.97 -24.20
C PHE A 33 -9.57 23.26 -23.52
N ASN A 34 -10.88 23.52 -23.60
CA ASN A 34 -11.48 24.61 -22.84
C ASN A 34 -11.58 24.20 -21.37
N MET A 35 -10.51 24.46 -20.63
CA MET A 35 -10.34 24.13 -19.22
C MET A 35 -11.52 24.61 -18.37
N TYR A 36 -12.12 25.76 -18.71
CA TYR A 36 -13.26 26.33 -17.99
C TYR A 36 -14.57 25.56 -18.22
N LYS A 37 -14.90 25.26 -19.49
CA LYS A 37 -16.15 24.58 -19.85
C LYS A 37 -16.17 23.11 -19.43
N ASN A 38 -15.00 22.47 -19.39
CA ASN A 38 -14.83 21.10 -18.92
C ASN A 38 -14.72 21.00 -17.39
N GLN A 39 -14.12 22.00 -16.71
CA GLN A 39 -14.21 22.09 -15.23
C GLN A 39 -15.64 22.30 -14.75
N GLN A 40 -16.48 23.03 -15.49
CA GLN A 40 -17.87 23.25 -15.10
C GLN A 40 -18.70 21.97 -15.20
N LYS A 41 -18.55 21.22 -16.29
CA LYS A 41 -19.19 19.90 -16.45
C LYS A 41 -18.67 18.85 -15.46
N PHE A 42 -17.36 18.86 -15.18
CA PHE A 42 -16.80 18.01 -14.12
C PHE A 42 -17.38 18.40 -12.76
N ARG A 43 -17.47 19.70 -12.42
CA ARG A 43 -18.14 20.18 -11.20
C ARG A 43 -19.61 19.78 -11.09
N GLU A 44 -20.33 19.75 -12.21
CA GLU A 44 -21.74 19.34 -12.28
C GLU A 44 -21.96 17.86 -11.94
N VAL A 45 -21.05 16.95 -12.35
CA VAL A 45 -21.12 15.52 -12.00
C VAL A 45 -20.27 15.14 -10.79
N GLN A 46 -19.30 15.96 -10.41
CA GLN A 46 -18.45 15.79 -9.22
C GLN A 46 -19.31 15.79 -7.97
N ALA A 47 -20.29 16.69 -7.88
CA ALA A 47 -21.23 16.69 -6.77
C ALA A 47 -22.07 15.39 -6.75
N GLU A 48 -22.47 14.82 -7.89
CA GLU A 48 -23.27 13.58 -7.94
C GLU A 48 -22.42 12.32 -7.71
N VAL A 49 -21.18 12.28 -8.22
CA VAL A 49 -20.20 11.21 -7.99
C VAL A 49 -19.71 11.24 -6.55
N LEU A 50 -19.36 12.42 -6.02
CA LEU A 50 -19.09 12.57 -4.59
C LEU A 50 -20.34 12.23 -3.79
N ASN A 51 -21.51 12.80 -4.08
CA ASN A 51 -22.71 12.52 -3.29
C ASN A 51 -23.06 11.03 -3.35
N THR A 52 -22.90 10.32 -4.46
CA THR A 52 -23.08 8.86 -4.53
C THR A 52 -22.02 8.07 -3.76
N LEU A 53 -20.77 8.55 -3.73
CA LEU A 53 -19.68 8.00 -2.91
C LEU A 53 -19.78 8.38 -1.42
N MET A 54 -20.54 9.44 -1.10
CA MET A 54 -20.58 10.13 0.20
C MET A 54 -21.97 10.07 0.89
N SER A 55 -23.04 9.62 0.22
CA SER A 55 -24.42 9.59 0.75
C SER A 55 -24.74 8.36 1.62
N SER A 56 -23.71 7.74 2.20
CA SER A 56 -23.83 7.02 3.48
C SER A 56 -24.12 8.06 4.58
N PRO A 57 -24.91 7.78 5.63
CA PRO A 57 -25.71 8.78 6.32
C PRO A 57 -24.91 9.97 6.86
N ARG A 58 -25.45 11.16 6.56
CA ARG A 58 -25.03 12.52 6.95
C ARG A 58 -24.08 12.59 8.14
N PHE A 59 -22.88 13.10 7.89
CA PHE A 59 -21.78 13.19 8.84
C PHE A 59 -21.78 14.54 9.58
N GLU A 60 -22.19 14.50 10.86
CA GLU A 60 -22.07 15.61 11.82
C GLU A 60 -20.83 15.44 12.73
N HIS A 61 -19.94 14.49 12.45
CA HIS A 61 -18.88 14.04 13.37
C HIS A 61 -17.48 14.03 12.71
N GLN A 62 -16.61 14.96 13.09
CA GLN A 62 -15.26 15.17 12.53
C GLN A 62 -14.37 13.90 12.46
N LEU A 63 -14.54 12.94 13.38
CA LEU A 63 -13.78 11.68 13.38
C LEU A 63 -14.19 10.73 12.25
N ILE A 64 -15.48 10.72 11.90
CA ILE A 64 -16.01 9.86 10.84
C ILE A 64 -15.56 10.39 9.46
N ASP A 65 -15.45 11.71 9.30
CA ASP A 65 -14.95 12.32 8.05
C ASP A 65 -13.48 11.97 7.79
N VAL A 66 -12.66 11.97 8.85
CA VAL A 66 -11.26 11.52 8.80
C VAL A 66 -11.16 10.04 8.41
N GLU A 67 -12.00 9.18 8.99
CA GLU A 67 -12.02 7.74 8.68
C GLU A 67 -12.34 7.48 7.20
N HIS A 68 -13.36 8.15 6.66
CA HIS A 68 -13.72 8.02 5.23
C HIS A 68 -12.59 8.45 4.32
N TRP A 69 -11.97 9.60 4.61
CA TRP A 69 -10.84 10.10 3.85
C TRP A 69 -9.66 9.12 3.85
N MET A 70 -9.26 8.66 5.03
CA MET A 70 -8.18 7.69 5.22
C MET A 70 -8.45 6.37 4.48
N THR A 71 -9.71 5.91 4.48
CA THR A 71 -10.12 4.70 3.77
C THR A 71 -9.92 4.82 2.26
N LYS A 72 -10.15 6.00 1.67
CA LYS A 72 -9.90 6.23 0.23
C LYS A 72 -8.40 6.22 -0.10
N ILE A 73 -7.57 6.82 0.74
CA ILE A 73 -6.11 6.77 0.61
C ILE A 73 -5.63 5.32 0.67
N GLN A 74 -6.09 4.55 1.66
CA GLN A 74 -5.70 3.14 1.80
C GLN A 74 -6.16 2.30 0.60
N ALA A 75 -7.38 2.51 0.10
CA ALA A 75 -7.88 1.82 -1.09
C ALA A 75 -7.02 2.12 -2.32
N TYR A 76 -6.61 3.38 -2.51
CA TYR A 76 -5.66 3.76 -3.56
C TYR A 76 -4.34 2.99 -3.43
N LEU A 77 -3.71 3.04 -2.24
CA LEU A 77 -2.41 2.40 -1.99
C LEU A 77 -2.47 0.89 -2.25
N LEU A 78 -3.51 0.21 -1.77
CA LEU A 78 -3.69 -1.23 -1.95
C LEU A 78 -3.99 -1.61 -3.40
N THR A 79 -4.75 -0.80 -4.13
CA THR A 79 -5.06 -1.10 -5.55
C THR A 79 -3.83 -0.92 -6.43
N VAL A 80 -2.97 0.06 -6.14
CA VAL A 80 -1.67 0.21 -6.80
C VAL A 80 -0.77 -0.99 -6.48
N ASP A 81 -0.68 -1.36 -5.20
CA ASP A 81 0.10 -2.52 -4.73
C ASP A 81 -0.33 -3.81 -5.44
N ASP A 82 -1.63 -4.09 -5.51
CA ASP A 82 -2.15 -5.30 -6.17
C ASP A 82 -1.76 -5.38 -7.66
N ILE A 83 -1.77 -4.26 -8.39
CA ILE A 83 -1.38 -4.20 -9.81
C ILE A 83 0.12 -4.45 -9.96
N VAL A 84 0.92 -3.81 -9.11
CA VAL A 84 2.38 -3.84 -9.17
C VAL A 84 2.94 -5.20 -8.77
N ASP A 85 2.35 -5.82 -7.74
CA ASP A 85 2.73 -7.13 -7.20
C ASP A 85 1.93 -8.26 -7.87
N ALA A 86 1.28 -8.00 -9.01
CA ALA A 86 0.46 -8.97 -9.76
C ALA A 86 -0.43 -9.88 -8.87
N SER A 87 -1.00 -9.29 -7.80
CA SER A 87 -1.65 -10.04 -6.74
C SER A 87 -2.96 -10.64 -7.22
N GLN A 88 -3.25 -11.88 -6.81
CA GLN A 88 -4.45 -12.59 -7.25
C GLN A 88 -5.68 -12.22 -6.43
N THR A 89 -5.49 -12.10 -5.12
CA THR A 89 -6.58 -11.89 -4.16
C THR A 89 -6.24 -10.84 -3.11
N ARG A 90 -7.26 -10.07 -2.73
CA ARG A 90 -7.22 -9.07 -1.66
C ARG A 90 -8.49 -9.17 -0.84
N ARG A 91 -8.37 -9.30 0.49
CA ARG A 91 -9.51 -9.42 1.41
C ARG A 91 -10.45 -10.58 1.02
N GLY A 92 -9.87 -11.71 0.58
CA GLY A 92 -10.60 -12.92 0.20
C GLY A 92 -11.40 -12.81 -1.10
N LYS A 93 -11.14 -11.78 -1.92
CA LYS A 93 -11.77 -11.58 -3.23
C LYS A 93 -10.71 -11.37 -4.30
N GLU A 94 -11.07 -11.60 -5.55
CA GLU A 94 -10.24 -11.27 -6.71
C GLU A 94 -9.79 -9.80 -6.69
N CYS A 95 -8.52 -9.54 -7.00
CA CYS A 95 -7.99 -8.17 -7.08
C CYS A 95 -8.68 -7.35 -8.17
N TRP A 96 -8.88 -6.06 -7.91
CA TRP A 96 -9.70 -5.18 -8.77
C TRP A 96 -9.29 -5.20 -10.25
N TYR A 97 -7.99 -5.22 -10.54
CA TYR A 97 -7.46 -5.20 -11.90
C TYR A 97 -7.64 -6.51 -12.68
N LEU A 98 -7.99 -7.61 -12.00
CA LEU A 98 -8.23 -8.92 -12.62
C LEU A 98 -9.67 -9.08 -13.12
N HIS A 99 -10.58 -8.21 -12.68
CA HIS A 99 -11.95 -8.21 -13.18
C HIS A 99 -11.97 -7.99 -14.70
N SER A 100 -12.68 -8.87 -15.41
CA SER A 100 -12.72 -8.92 -16.88
C SER A 100 -13.16 -7.62 -17.57
N ASP A 101 -13.94 -6.78 -16.87
CA ASP A 101 -14.44 -5.49 -17.32
C ASP A 101 -13.59 -4.29 -16.85
N VAL A 102 -12.56 -4.53 -16.05
CA VAL A 102 -11.66 -3.51 -15.48
C VAL A 102 -10.28 -3.56 -16.15
N GLY A 103 -9.56 -4.68 -16.00
CA GLY A 103 -8.19 -4.83 -16.50
C GLY A 103 -7.26 -3.71 -16.05
N LEU A 104 -6.37 -3.26 -16.95
CA LEU A 104 -5.48 -2.12 -16.71
C LEU A 104 -6.22 -0.76 -16.58
N GLY A 105 -7.53 -0.72 -16.79
CA GLY A 105 -8.37 0.43 -16.41
C GLY A 105 -8.27 0.76 -14.93
N ALA A 106 -7.91 -0.22 -14.08
CA ALA A 106 -7.64 -0.04 -12.66
C ALA A 106 -6.58 1.05 -12.37
N VAL A 107 -5.63 1.31 -13.28
CA VAL A 107 -4.65 2.40 -13.14
C VAL A 107 -5.35 3.77 -13.11
N ASN A 108 -6.36 3.96 -13.97
CA ASN A 108 -7.18 5.17 -13.94
C ASN A 108 -8.02 5.24 -12.65
N ASP A 109 -8.55 4.10 -12.19
CA ASP A 109 -9.34 4.03 -10.96
C ASP A 109 -8.50 4.37 -9.71
N CYS A 110 -7.22 4.00 -9.69
CA CYS A 110 -6.28 4.49 -8.67
C CYS A 110 -6.21 6.03 -8.66
N GLY A 111 -6.10 6.65 -9.84
CA GLY A 111 -6.15 8.11 -9.97
C GLY A 111 -7.47 8.71 -9.47
N LEU A 112 -8.59 8.04 -9.72
CA LEU A 112 -9.90 8.44 -9.19
C LEU A 112 -9.97 8.31 -7.67
N LEU A 113 -9.47 7.23 -7.07
CA LEU A 113 -9.46 7.05 -5.61
C LEU A 113 -8.63 8.14 -4.92
N LEU A 114 -7.44 8.43 -5.45
CA LEU A 114 -6.57 9.47 -4.92
C LEU A 114 -7.21 10.86 -5.05
N THR A 115 -7.79 11.18 -6.21
CA THR A 115 -8.46 12.48 -6.40
C THR A 115 -9.72 12.60 -5.54
N CYS A 116 -10.49 11.53 -5.35
CA CYS A 116 -11.59 11.51 -4.38
C CYS A 116 -11.11 11.80 -2.96
N ALA A 117 -9.97 11.25 -2.54
CA ALA A 117 -9.42 11.55 -1.22
C ALA A 117 -9.05 13.03 -1.07
N VAL A 118 -8.51 13.66 -2.14
CA VAL A 118 -8.23 15.10 -2.15
C VAL A 118 -9.51 15.93 -2.08
N GLU A 119 -10.55 15.54 -2.82
CA GLU A 119 -11.86 16.21 -2.81
C GLU A 119 -12.54 16.13 -1.45
N VAL A 120 -12.53 14.96 -0.81
CA VAL A 120 -13.03 14.78 0.56
C VAL A 120 -12.29 15.69 1.54
N MET A 121 -10.97 15.79 1.41
CA MET A 121 -10.16 16.66 2.26
C MET A 121 -10.50 18.14 2.06
N ASP A 122 -10.69 18.61 0.82
CA ASP A 122 -11.10 19.99 0.53
C ASP A 122 -12.51 20.31 1.04
N LEU A 123 -13.46 19.41 0.83
CA LEU A 123 -14.84 19.61 1.29
C LEU A 123 -14.94 19.81 2.80
N TYR A 124 -14.23 19.00 3.58
CA TYR A 124 -14.34 19.02 5.03
C TYR A 124 -13.37 19.98 5.70
N PHE A 125 -12.16 20.11 5.17
CA PHE A 125 -11.10 20.88 5.82
C PHE A 125 -10.69 22.12 5.05
N GLY A 126 -11.18 22.35 3.82
CA GLY A 126 -10.72 23.45 2.95
C GLY A 126 -10.87 24.85 3.53
N LYS A 127 -11.79 25.03 4.48
CA LYS A 127 -12.01 26.30 5.20
C LYS A 127 -11.35 26.35 6.58
N GLU A 128 -10.80 25.23 7.05
CA GLU A 128 -10.19 25.13 8.36
C GLU A 128 -8.75 25.67 8.35
N PRO A 129 -8.28 26.31 9.44
CA PRO A 129 -6.90 26.79 9.53
C PRO A 129 -5.83 25.70 9.33
N ILE A 130 -6.18 24.44 9.64
CA ILE A 130 -5.28 23.28 9.52
C ILE A 130 -5.11 22.78 8.07
N PHE A 131 -5.89 23.28 7.11
CA PHE A 131 -5.95 22.72 5.75
C PHE A 131 -4.58 22.64 5.05
N SER A 132 -3.79 23.72 5.11
CA SER A 132 -2.45 23.76 4.49
C SER A 132 -1.53 22.70 5.09
N ASP A 133 -1.66 22.44 6.39
CA ASP A 133 -0.86 21.44 7.09
C ASP A 133 -1.33 20.01 6.77
N LEU A 134 -2.63 19.79 6.58
CA LEU A 134 -3.19 18.52 6.11
C LEU A 134 -2.70 18.19 4.71
N ILE A 135 -2.74 19.14 3.78
CA ILE A 135 -2.21 18.96 2.41
C ILE A 135 -0.72 18.58 2.47
N LYS A 136 0.10 19.34 3.20
CA LYS A 136 1.55 19.10 3.30
C LYS A 136 1.84 17.72 3.89
N THR A 137 1.16 17.36 4.97
CA THR A 137 1.35 16.08 5.67
C THR A 137 0.93 14.90 4.79
N THR A 138 -0.19 15.03 4.08
CA THR A 138 -0.71 14.01 3.16
C THR A 138 0.21 13.83 1.95
N ASN A 139 0.60 14.92 1.29
CA ASN A 139 1.51 14.84 0.15
C ASN A 139 2.86 14.24 0.53
N ARG A 140 3.36 14.58 1.74
CA ARG A 140 4.59 13.99 2.25
C ARG A 140 4.43 12.49 2.50
N MET A 141 3.34 12.05 3.12
CA MET A 141 3.03 10.63 3.30
C MET A 141 2.97 9.91 1.95
N LEU A 142 2.24 10.45 0.97
CA LEU A 142 2.09 9.84 -0.36
C LEU A 142 3.43 9.71 -1.08
N LEU A 143 4.25 10.78 -1.05
CA LEU A 143 5.59 10.77 -1.65
C LEU A 143 6.48 9.71 -0.98
N GLN A 144 6.55 9.70 0.34
CA GLN A 144 7.42 8.75 1.06
C GLN A 144 6.95 7.31 0.87
N THR A 145 5.65 7.05 0.86
CA THR A 145 5.09 5.73 0.57
C THR A 145 5.40 5.29 -0.86
N SER A 146 5.31 6.21 -1.82
CA SER A 146 5.66 5.95 -3.22
C SER A 146 7.16 5.68 -3.41
N ILE A 147 8.03 6.36 -2.65
CA ILE A 147 9.48 6.05 -2.62
C ILE A 147 9.70 4.64 -2.04
N GLY A 148 9.01 4.30 -0.94
CA GLY A 148 9.05 2.95 -0.38
C GLY A 148 8.64 1.88 -1.38
N GLN A 149 7.54 2.10 -2.11
CA GLN A 149 7.09 1.20 -3.17
C GLN A 149 8.10 1.12 -4.33
N TYR A 150 8.69 2.23 -4.73
CA TYR A 150 9.75 2.23 -5.74
C TYR A 150 10.96 1.40 -5.29
N LEU A 151 11.40 1.54 -4.03
CA LEU A 151 12.51 0.76 -3.48
C LEU A 151 12.17 -0.74 -3.48
N ASP A 152 10.97 -1.10 -3.04
CA ASP A 152 10.47 -2.48 -3.07
C ASP A 152 10.55 -3.08 -4.49
N CYS A 153 9.96 -2.40 -5.47
CA CYS A 153 9.90 -2.86 -6.87
C CYS A 153 11.29 -2.93 -7.54
N SER A 154 12.14 -1.94 -7.29
CA SER A 154 13.44 -1.84 -7.95
C SER A 154 14.47 -2.80 -7.34
N SER A 155 14.32 -3.14 -6.06
CA SER A 155 15.25 -3.99 -5.31
C SER A 155 15.13 -5.48 -5.63
N GLY A 156 14.00 -5.93 -6.20
CA GLY A 156 13.74 -7.33 -6.51
C GLY A 156 14.88 -7.99 -7.33
N TYR A 157 15.24 -9.19 -6.91
CA TYR A 157 16.27 -10.03 -7.52
C TYR A 157 15.77 -10.65 -8.82
N SER A 158 16.64 -10.65 -9.83
CA SER A 158 16.53 -11.54 -10.98
C SER A 158 17.91 -12.06 -11.35
N LYS A 159 17.95 -13.17 -12.09
CA LYS A 159 19.23 -13.73 -12.57
C LYS A 159 20.00 -12.73 -13.43
N GLU A 160 19.30 -11.90 -14.23
CA GLU A 160 19.94 -10.85 -15.04
C GLU A 160 20.51 -9.72 -14.19
N LYS A 161 19.78 -9.27 -13.16
CA LYS A 161 20.25 -8.19 -12.26
C LYS A 161 21.42 -8.64 -11.38
N ASN A 162 21.41 -9.90 -10.94
CA ASN A 162 22.42 -10.51 -10.07
C ASN A 162 22.82 -9.62 -8.86
N ASN A 163 21.84 -9.00 -8.21
CA ASN A 163 21.99 -7.94 -7.21
C ASN A 163 21.81 -8.43 -5.75
N LEU A 164 22.12 -9.69 -5.44
CA LEU A 164 21.99 -10.23 -4.07
C LEU A 164 22.89 -9.49 -3.05
N ASP A 165 23.90 -8.76 -3.49
CA ASP A 165 24.70 -7.88 -2.61
C ASP A 165 23.89 -6.69 -2.07
N LYS A 166 22.77 -6.35 -2.71
CA LYS A 166 21.86 -5.28 -2.26
C LYS A 166 20.80 -5.75 -1.27
N PHE A 167 20.71 -7.06 -1.02
CA PHE A 167 19.76 -7.64 -0.06
C PHE A 167 20.28 -7.42 1.36
N THR A 168 20.13 -6.19 1.86
CA THR A 168 20.60 -5.79 3.19
C THR A 168 19.43 -5.50 4.13
N MET A 169 19.64 -5.71 5.42
CA MET A 169 18.65 -5.40 6.45
C MET A 169 18.37 -3.88 6.52
N GLU A 170 19.34 -3.05 6.15
CA GLU A 170 19.17 -1.59 6.04
C GLU A 170 18.17 -1.22 4.94
N LEU A 171 18.28 -1.84 3.75
CA LEU A 171 17.34 -1.60 2.66
C LEU A 171 15.95 -2.15 3.01
N PHE A 172 15.88 -3.34 3.59
CA PHE A 172 14.64 -3.89 4.13
C PHE A 172 13.97 -2.92 5.13
N ASN A 173 14.70 -2.44 6.13
CA ASN A 173 14.17 -1.51 7.14
C ASN A 173 13.70 -0.19 6.52
N SER A 174 14.38 0.28 5.47
CA SER A 174 14.01 1.47 4.71
C SER A 174 12.72 1.28 3.92
N ILE A 175 12.54 0.11 3.30
CA ILE A 175 11.30 -0.28 2.61
C ILE A 175 10.17 -0.40 3.63
N ALA A 176 10.33 -1.21 4.68
CA ALA A 176 9.31 -1.42 5.71
C ALA A 176 8.84 -0.10 6.34
N TYR A 177 9.76 0.83 6.63
CA TYR A 177 9.39 2.14 7.14
C TYR A 177 8.60 2.95 6.12
N GLN A 178 9.11 3.06 4.89
CA GLN A 178 8.53 3.96 3.89
C GLN A 178 7.25 3.42 3.27
N LYS A 179 7.27 2.17 2.80
CA LYS A 179 6.14 1.47 2.19
C LYS A 179 5.02 1.25 3.20
N THR A 180 5.34 0.89 4.44
CA THR A 180 4.35 0.40 5.42
C THR A 180 4.21 1.31 6.63
N GLY A 181 5.31 1.63 7.33
CA GLY A 181 5.27 2.38 8.58
C GLY A 181 4.71 3.80 8.48
N ILE A 182 5.02 4.52 7.39
CA ILE A 182 4.63 5.92 7.24
C ILE A 182 3.11 6.08 7.09
N TYR A 183 2.47 5.41 6.13
CA TYR A 183 1.04 5.57 5.93
C TYR A 183 0.22 4.86 7.01
N SER A 184 0.71 3.75 7.57
CA SER A 184 -0.04 2.92 8.53
C SER A 184 0.00 3.47 9.96
N PHE A 185 1.11 4.09 10.38
CA PHE A 185 1.29 4.52 11.77
C PHE A 185 1.64 6.00 11.89
N LYS A 186 2.71 6.44 11.21
CA LYS A 186 3.19 7.82 11.36
C LYS A 186 2.14 8.85 10.93
N PHE A 187 1.51 8.63 9.78
CA PHE A 187 0.57 9.56 9.19
C PHE A 187 -0.74 9.70 10.00
N PRO A 188 -1.44 8.62 10.40
CA PRO A 188 -2.61 8.73 11.28
C PRO A 188 -2.31 9.48 12.58
N MET A 189 -1.13 9.26 13.17
CA MET A 189 -0.72 9.95 14.39
C MET A 189 -0.44 11.44 14.16
N LEU A 190 0.30 11.78 13.09
CA LEU A 190 0.52 13.18 12.72
C LEU A 190 -0.80 13.90 12.45
N LEU A 191 -1.75 13.22 11.80
CA LEU A 191 -3.09 13.72 11.56
C LEU A 191 -3.83 13.99 12.87
N ALA A 192 -3.89 13.02 13.79
CA ALA A 192 -4.51 13.21 15.10
C ALA A 192 -3.88 14.39 15.87
N LEU A 193 -2.56 14.53 15.81
CA LEU A 193 -1.84 15.64 16.44
C LEU A 193 -2.09 16.99 15.78
N THR A 194 -2.51 17.05 14.51
CA THR A 194 -2.93 18.32 13.89
C THR A 194 -4.25 18.85 14.44
N LEU A 195 -5.08 17.98 15.02
CA LEU A 195 -6.36 18.34 15.66
C LEU A 195 -6.19 18.85 17.09
N VAL A 196 -4.97 18.75 17.65
CA VAL A 196 -4.66 19.14 19.02
C VAL A 196 -3.84 20.43 19.01
N LYS A 197 -4.23 21.41 19.85
CA LYS A 197 -3.42 22.62 20.04
C LYS A 197 -1.99 22.25 20.45
N ASP A 198 -1.02 22.76 19.70
CA ASP A 198 0.42 22.48 19.81
C ASP A 198 0.79 20.98 19.66
N GLY A 199 -0.09 20.17 19.06
CA GLY A 199 0.06 18.71 19.00
C GLY A 199 1.28 18.25 18.22
N LYS A 200 1.71 18.97 17.18
CA LYS A 200 2.94 18.65 16.43
C LYS A 200 4.19 18.63 17.32
N ASN A 201 4.25 19.49 18.34
CA ASN A 201 5.37 19.54 19.29
C ASN A 201 5.33 18.39 20.31
N LYS A 202 4.21 17.66 20.38
CA LYS A 202 4.01 16.52 21.27
C LYS A 202 4.43 15.20 20.63
N TYR A 203 4.78 15.20 19.33
CA TYR A 203 5.26 13.97 18.69
C TYR A 203 6.72 13.70 19.04
N SER A 204 6.93 12.95 20.11
CA SER A 204 8.27 12.64 20.60
C SER A 204 9.09 11.82 19.58
N GLU A 205 10.42 11.93 19.67
CA GLU A 205 11.32 11.09 18.87
C GLU A 205 11.07 9.59 19.15
N GLU A 206 10.73 9.26 20.39
CA GLU A 206 10.43 7.88 20.78
C GLU A 206 9.14 7.37 20.13
N ALA A 207 8.08 8.17 20.11
CA ALA A 207 6.85 7.85 19.42
C ALA A 207 7.06 7.64 17.90
N GLN A 208 7.99 8.39 17.30
CA GLN A 208 8.41 8.17 15.91
C GLN A 208 9.12 6.84 15.70
N LYS A 209 10.02 6.46 16.61
CA LYS A 209 10.71 5.17 16.54
C LYS A 209 9.73 4.01 16.78
N ILE A 210 8.77 4.15 17.69
CA ILE A 210 7.71 3.15 17.90
C ILE A 210 6.88 2.97 16.62
N ALA A 211 6.45 4.05 15.96
CA ALA A 211 5.73 3.95 14.69
C ALA A 211 6.56 3.30 13.57
N TRP A 212 7.88 3.50 13.56
CA TRP A 212 8.77 2.78 12.66
C TRP A 212 8.78 1.28 12.96
N ASP A 213 9.01 0.89 14.21
CA ASP A 213 9.09 -0.52 14.59
C ASP A 213 7.75 -1.25 14.45
N LEU A 214 6.61 -0.57 14.63
CA LEU A 214 5.29 -1.10 14.26
C LEU A 214 5.19 -1.35 12.75
N GLY A 215 5.74 -0.46 11.92
CA GLY A 215 5.87 -0.66 10.47
C GLY A 215 6.72 -1.87 10.11
N ARG A 216 7.86 -2.04 10.80
CA ARG A 216 8.74 -3.21 10.65
C ARG A 216 8.02 -4.50 11.05
N LEU A 217 7.29 -4.48 12.17
CA LEU A 217 6.50 -5.60 12.63
C LEU A 217 5.44 -6.00 11.60
N LEU A 218 4.66 -5.06 11.06
CA LEU A 218 3.68 -5.38 10.02
C LEU A 218 4.34 -5.94 8.75
N GLN A 219 5.52 -5.44 8.37
CA GLN A 219 6.23 -5.97 7.20
C GLN A 219 6.77 -7.39 7.47
N PHE A 220 7.33 -7.66 8.66
CA PHE A 220 7.73 -9.01 9.08
C PHE A 220 6.56 -9.99 8.97
N GLN A 221 5.41 -9.59 9.50
CA GLN A 221 4.20 -10.40 9.51
C GLN A 221 3.65 -10.63 8.10
N ASN A 222 3.72 -9.62 7.24
CA ASN A 222 3.35 -9.73 5.84
C ASN A 222 4.23 -10.76 5.12
N ASP A 223 5.55 -10.63 5.26
CA ASP A 223 6.51 -11.53 4.61
C ASP A 223 6.41 -12.98 5.15
N TYR A 224 6.09 -13.15 6.44
CA TYR A 224 5.81 -14.49 7.01
C TYR A 224 4.55 -15.11 6.42
N LYS A 225 3.47 -14.33 6.32
CA LYS A 225 2.21 -14.78 5.72
C LYS A 225 2.37 -15.18 4.26
N ASP A 226 3.18 -14.43 3.50
CA ASP A 226 3.44 -14.72 2.09
C ASP A 226 4.12 -16.10 1.89
N VAL A 227 4.97 -16.51 2.84
CA VAL A 227 5.73 -17.77 2.74
C VAL A 227 5.01 -18.96 3.39
N PHE A 228 4.48 -18.78 4.61
CA PHE A 228 4.11 -19.88 5.53
C PHE A 228 2.60 -20.03 5.79
N VAL A 229 1.77 -19.06 5.43
CA VAL A 229 0.33 -19.13 5.73
C VAL A 229 -0.47 -19.41 4.46
N ASP A 230 -1.25 -20.48 4.50
CA ASP A 230 -2.10 -20.88 3.37
C ASP A 230 -3.09 -19.78 2.96
N ASP A 231 -3.30 -19.65 1.65
CA ASP A 231 -4.13 -18.63 0.98
C ASP A 231 -5.54 -18.47 1.58
N MET A 232 -6.11 -19.55 2.12
CA MET A 232 -7.44 -19.58 2.74
C MET A 232 -7.52 -18.71 4.00
N ASN A 233 -6.42 -18.59 4.75
CA ASN A 233 -6.37 -17.85 6.01
C ASN A 233 -5.92 -16.39 5.81
N THR A 234 -5.05 -16.13 4.83
CA THR A 234 -4.56 -14.77 4.51
C THR A 234 -5.50 -14.00 3.59
N GLY A 235 -6.25 -14.72 2.74
CA GLY A 235 -7.02 -14.13 1.64
C GLY A 235 -6.16 -13.49 0.55
N LYS A 236 -4.84 -13.80 0.51
CA LYS A 236 -3.83 -13.38 -0.49
C LYS A 236 -2.93 -14.59 -0.82
N VAL A 237 -2.74 -14.89 -2.11
CA VAL A 237 -1.72 -15.85 -2.56
C VAL A 237 -0.34 -15.22 -2.46
N GLY A 238 0.61 -15.91 -1.83
CA GLY A 238 1.99 -15.42 -1.70
C GLY A 238 2.77 -15.45 -3.02
N THR A 239 3.47 -14.37 -3.33
CA THR A 239 4.20 -14.18 -4.61
C THR A 239 5.65 -13.72 -4.44
N ASP A 240 6.10 -13.45 -3.22
CA ASP A 240 7.38 -12.77 -2.97
C ASP A 240 8.59 -13.54 -3.50
N ILE A 241 8.56 -14.88 -3.43
CA ILE A 241 9.64 -15.75 -3.91
C ILE A 241 9.74 -15.70 -5.44
N GLN A 242 8.60 -15.80 -6.13
CA GLN A 242 8.52 -15.74 -7.59
C GLN A 242 8.98 -14.39 -8.12
N GLU A 243 8.55 -13.31 -7.46
CA GLU A 243 8.90 -11.93 -7.83
C GLU A 243 10.33 -11.55 -7.43
N GLY A 244 11.01 -12.41 -6.67
CA GLY A 244 12.37 -12.16 -6.21
C GLY A 244 12.44 -11.00 -5.21
N LYS A 245 11.36 -10.74 -4.45
CA LYS A 245 11.26 -9.60 -3.54
C LYS A 245 12.34 -9.62 -2.46
N LEU A 246 12.76 -8.42 -2.06
CA LEU A 246 13.65 -8.22 -0.92
C LEU A 246 12.83 -8.27 0.38
N THR A 247 12.48 -9.49 0.78
CA THR A 247 11.76 -9.77 2.02
C THR A 247 12.72 -9.93 3.19
N TRP A 248 12.17 -9.85 4.41
CA TRP A 248 12.93 -10.20 5.62
C TRP A 248 13.49 -11.62 5.54
N PHE A 249 12.71 -12.57 5.00
CA PHE A 249 13.12 -13.95 4.81
C PHE A 249 14.31 -14.07 3.86
N ALA A 250 14.26 -13.40 2.70
CA ALA A 250 15.35 -13.41 1.74
C ALA A 250 16.65 -12.84 2.32
N VAL A 251 16.58 -11.67 2.95
CA VAL A 251 17.75 -11.00 3.55
C VAL A 251 18.34 -11.85 4.66
N THR A 252 17.52 -12.35 5.57
CA THR A 252 17.97 -13.10 6.75
C THR A 252 18.49 -14.49 6.35
N ALA A 253 17.86 -15.16 5.39
CA ALA A 253 18.36 -16.43 4.87
C ALA A 253 19.74 -16.26 4.21
N LEU A 254 19.94 -15.22 3.39
CA LEU A 254 21.22 -14.95 2.74
C LEU A 254 22.36 -14.68 3.75
N GLN A 255 22.05 -14.12 4.92
CA GLN A 255 23.02 -13.93 6.01
C GLN A 255 23.42 -15.23 6.70
N ARG A 256 22.59 -16.27 6.59
CA ARG A 256 22.74 -17.56 7.27
C ARG A 256 23.19 -18.70 6.34
N CYS A 257 23.09 -18.50 5.03
CA CYS A 257 23.49 -19.49 4.02
C CYS A 257 25.00 -19.78 4.05
N THR A 258 25.37 -21.05 3.84
CA THR A 258 26.70 -21.41 3.33
C THR A 258 26.89 -20.96 1.86
N GLU A 259 28.09 -21.10 1.31
CA GLU A 259 28.34 -20.77 -0.11
C GLU A 259 27.51 -21.64 -1.07
N GLU A 260 27.32 -22.92 -0.74
CA GLU A 260 26.49 -23.85 -1.51
C GLU A 260 25.01 -23.46 -1.43
N GLN A 261 24.51 -23.17 -0.22
CA GLN A 261 23.13 -22.71 -0.02
C GLN A 261 22.86 -21.37 -0.70
N ARG A 262 23.84 -20.46 -0.70
CA ARG A 262 23.74 -19.18 -1.41
C ARG A 262 23.67 -19.39 -2.92
N SER A 263 24.36 -20.40 -3.44
CA SER A 263 24.26 -20.78 -4.86
C SER A 263 22.89 -21.37 -5.19
N ILE A 264 22.32 -22.19 -4.30
CA ILE A 264 20.94 -22.68 -4.41
C ILE A 264 19.94 -21.51 -4.42
N PHE A 265 20.08 -20.55 -3.49
CA PHE A 265 19.22 -19.37 -3.43
C PHE A 265 19.27 -18.61 -4.76
N LYS A 266 20.49 -18.32 -5.26
CA LYS A 266 20.71 -17.59 -6.51
C LYS A 266 20.09 -18.30 -7.73
N GLU A 267 20.12 -19.62 -7.77
CA GLU A 267 19.59 -20.40 -8.89
C GLU A 267 18.05 -20.48 -8.89
N ASN A 268 17.40 -20.35 -7.73
CA ASN A 268 15.98 -20.67 -7.57
C ASN A 268 15.08 -19.46 -7.18
N TYR A 269 15.62 -18.39 -6.61
CA TYR A 269 14.84 -17.21 -6.20
C TYR A 269 14.55 -16.28 -7.38
N GLY A 270 13.37 -15.64 -7.40
CA GLY A 270 12.96 -14.76 -8.50
C GLY A 270 12.58 -15.51 -9.78
N SER A 271 11.76 -16.56 -9.64
CA SER A 271 11.31 -17.41 -10.75
C SER A 271 9.88 -17.88 -10.59
N ASP A 272 9.11 -17.83 -11.68
CA ASP A 272 7.74 -18.36 -11.75
C ASP A 272 7.68 -19.91 -11.79
N ASN A 273 8.84 -20.60 -11.84
CA ASN A 273 8.87 -22.06 -11.84
C ASN A 273 8.50 -22.63 -10.46
N PRO A 274 7.40 -23.41 -10.32
CA PRO A 274 6.96 -23.92 -9.03
C PRO A 274 8.00 -24.80 -8.30
N GLU A 275 8.82 -25.54 -9.03
CA GLU A 275 9.87 -26.39 -8.41
C GLU A 275 11.01 -25.54 -7.84
N GLN A 276 11.29 -24.37 -8.43
CA GLN A 276 12.30 -23.44 -7.91
C GLN A 276 11.78 -22.72 -6.66
N VAL A 277 10.51 -22.28 -6.67
CA VAL A 277 9.83 -21.75 -5.47
C VAL A 277 9.87 -22.77 -4.34
N LYS A 278 9.51 -24.03 -4.63
CA LYS A 278 9.57 -25.13 -3.67
C LYS A 278 10.98 -25.36 -3.13
N ARG A 279 12.02 -25.26 -3.98
CA ARG A 279 13.40 -25.40 -3.53
C ARG A 279 13.83 -24.27 -2.56
N ILE A 280 13.36 -23.04 -2.78
CA ILE A 280 13.57 -21.93 -1.84
C ILE A 280 12.85 -22.18 -0.52
N LYS A 281 11.59 -22.63 -0.54
CA LYS A 281 10.87 -22.98 0.70
C LYS A 281 11.61 -24.08 1.48
N GLN A 282 12.10 -25.13 0.81
CA GLN A 282 12.95 -26.15 1.44
C GLN A 282 14.25 -25.57 2.02
N LEU A 283 14.87 -24.61 1.35
CA LEU A 283 16.06 -23.93 1.88
C LEU A 283 15.71 -23.12 3.14
N PHE A 284 14.54 -22.47 3.19
CA PHE A 284 14.06 -21.81 4.40
C PHE A 284 13.82 -22.80 5.55
N ASP A 285 13.32 -24.00 5.26
CA ASP A 285 13.17 -25.07 6.25
C ASP A 285 14.54 -25.56 6.77
N GLU A 286 15.51 -25.81 5.87
CA GLU A 286 16.89 -26.19 6.21
C GLU A 286 17.58 -25.16 7.14
N LEU A 287 17.25 -23.88 6.97
CA LEU A 287 17.79 -22.75 7.76
C LEU A 287 16.99 -22.45 9.03
N GLU A 288 15.94 -23.23 9.31
CA GLU A 288 14.99 -23.05 10.41
C GLU A 288 14.35 -21.65 10.43
N MET A 289 14.05 -21.08 9.26
CA MET A 289 13.67 -19.67 9.14
C MET A 289 12.39 -19.30 9.89
N GLU A 290 11.43 -20.21 10.02
CA GLU A 290 10.22 -19.98 10.82
C GLU A 290 10.56 -19.77 12.31
N LYS A 291 11.53 -20.54 12.84
CA LYS A 291 11.99 -20.38 14.23
C LYS A 291 12.69 -19.04 14.41
N VAL A 292 13.59 -18.69 13.48
CA VAL A 292 14.30 -17.39 13.49
C VAL A 292 13.31 -16.23 13.42
N TYR A 293 12.25 -16.36 12.62
CA TYR A 293 11.17 -15.38 12.54
C TYR A 293 10.46 -15.22 13.89
N LYS A 294 10.01 -16.32 14.51
CA LYS A 294 9.29 -16.28 15.79
C LYS A 294 10.13 -15.65 16.90
N GLU A 295 11.43 -15.96 16.95
CA GLU A 295 12.37 -15.34 17.88
C GLU A 295 12.50 -13.83 17.61
N SER A 296 12.73 -13.43 16.36
CA SER A 296 12.91 -12.03 15.97
C SER A 296 11.64 -11.18 16.17
N GLU A 297 10.46 -11.74 15.87
CA GLU A 297 9.17 -11.09 16.12
C GLU A 297 8.93 -10.91 17.62
N SER A 298 9.20 -11.93 18.43
CA SER A 298 9.05 -11.85 19.89
C SER A 298 9.98 -10.79 20.48
N GLU A 299 11.24 -10.74 20.05
CA GLU A 299 12.20 -9.72 20.50
C GLU A 299 11.73 -8.30 20.14
N LEU A 300 11.25 -8.10 18.91
CA LEU A 300 10.71 -6.81 18.47
C LEU A 300 9.45 -6.42 19.26
N TYR A 301 8.55 -7.37 19.50
CA TYR A 301 7.35 -7.17 20.30
C TYR A 301 7.68 -6.78 21.75
N ASP A 302 8.59 -7.50 22.39
CA ASP A 302 8.99 -7.22 23.77
C ASP A 302 9.68 -5.85 23.91
N ASP A 303 10.53 -5.48 22.94
CA ASP A 303 11.12 -4.14 22.89
C ASP A 303 10.06 -3.05 22.72
N LEU A 304 9.09 -3.25 21.80
CA LEU A 304 7.96 -2.34 21.61
C LEU A 304 7.16 -2.18 22.90
N VAL A 305 6.77 -3.27 23.56
CA VAL A 305 6.02 -3.23 24.83
C VAL A 305 6.80 -2.45 25.89
N ARG A 306 8.10 -2.74 26.04
CA ARG A 306 8.97 -2.05 27.01
C ARG A 306 9.02 -0.55 26.75
N ARG A 307 9.21 -0.13 25.50
CA ARG A 307 9.32 1.28 25.10
C ARG A 307 7.99 2.02 25.19
N ILE A 308 6.90 1.38 24.79
CA ILE A 308 5.53 1.93 24.93
C ILE A 308 5.18 2.17 26.41
N LYS A 309 5.54 1.24 27.31
CA LYS A 309 5.35 1.41 28.76
C LYS A 309 6.21 2.51 29.37
N ALA A 310 7.28 2.92 28.71
CA ALA A 310 8.15 4.01 29.11
C ALA A 310 7.71 5.39 28.56
N LEU A 311 6.64 5.45 27.77
CA LEU A 311 6.08 6.72 27.28
C LEU A 311 5.59 7.59 28.46
N PRO A 312 5.67 8.93 28.33
CA PRO A 312 5.52 9.82 29.47
C PRO A 312 4.08 9.91 29.99
N THR A 313 3.08 9.58 29.17
CA THR A 313 1.67 9.64 29.57
C THR A 313 0.97 8.30 29.47
N LYS A 314 0.03 8.06 30.41
CA LYS A 314 -0.84 6.87 30.38
C LYS A 314 -1.66 6.76 29.08
N GLY A 315 -2.06 7.89 28.52
CA GLY A 315 -2.82 7.93 27.27
C GLY A 315 -2.02 7.45 26.07
N GLU A 316 -0.76 7.89 25.94
CA GLU A 316 0.13 7.39 24.89
C GLU A 316 0.42 5.89 25.06
N THR A 317 0.74 5.46 26.28
CA THR A 317 0.97 4.03 26.56
C THR A 317 -0.23 3.18 26.17
N GLN A 318 -1.44 3.57 26.58
CA GLN A 318 -2.66 2.84 26.24
C GLN A 318 -2.88 2.80 24.72
N PHE A 319 -2.78 3.94 24.05
CA PHE A 319 -2.98 4.05 22.60
C PHE A 319 -2.04 3.13 21.81
N TYR A 320 -0.74 3.16 22.10
CA TYR A 320 0.23 2.33 21.37
C TYR A 320 0.12 0.85 21.73
N LEU A 321 -0.28 0.49 22.95
CA LEU A 321 -0.56 -0.91 23.31
C LEU A 321 -1.78 -1.45 22.55
N GLU A 322 -2.85 -0.65 22.42
CA GLU A 322 -4.03 -1.04 21.64
C GLU A 322 -3.69 -1.23 20.15
N ILE A 323 -2.85 -0.36 19.58
CA ILE A 323 -2.34 -0.53 18.21
C ILE A 323 -1.51 -1.81 18.08
N LEU A 324 -0.57 -2.03 18.99
CA LEU A 324 0.29 -3.21 18.97
C LEU A 324 -0.54 -4.49 19.09
N GLU A 325 -1.53 -4.51 19.98
CA GLU A 325 -2.47 -5.62 20.13
C GLU A 325 -3.27 -5.86 18.85
N ALA A 326 -3.74 -4.79 18.18
CA ALA A 326 -4.44 -4.89 16.90
C ALA A 326 -3.54 -5.45 15.78
N CYS A 327 -2.26 -5.09 15.73
CA CYS A 327 -1.30 -5.69 14.80
C CYS A 327 -1.15 -7.20 15.03
N CYS A 328 -1.09 -7.64 16.29
CA CYS A 328 -0.89 -9.05 16.64
C CYS A 328 -2.16 -9.92 16.52
N LYS A 329 -3.37 -9.34 16.65
CA LYS A 329 -4.64 -10.08 16.56
C LYS A 329 -4.90 -10.75 15.21
N HIS A 330 -4.20 -10.36 14.16
CA HIS A 330 -4.41 -10.88 12.80
C HIS A 330 -3.38 -11.94 12.37
N LEU A 331 -2.61 -12.49 13.30
CA LEU A 331 -1.59 -13.52 13.02
C LEU A 331 -2.01 -14.96 13.33
N TYR A 332 -3.07 -15.14 14.13
CA TYR A 332 -3.52 -16.44 14.63
C TYR A 332 -4.99 -16.69 14.35
#